data_AF-A0A1M6I484-F1
#
_entry.id   AF-A0A1M6I484-F1
#
_cell.length_a   1.000
_cell.length_b   1.000
_cell.length_c   1.000
_cell.angle_alpha   90.00
_cell.angle_beta   90.00
_cell.angle_gamma   90.00
#
_symmetry.space_group_name_H-M   'P 1'
#
loop_
_entity.id
_entity.type
_entity.pdbx_description
1 polymer ?
#
loop_
_entity_poly.entity_id
_entity_poly.type
_entity_poly.pdbx_seq_one_letter_code
_entity_poly.pdbx_strand_id
1 'polypeptide(L)'
;MYESGYNKIFIGMLFIIFDLNLGFINILPDFIGYMFIYAGLSILTPQNKFFEKGKMPALILVLLTIKSIIHYPNNNILLGEIHDIRLIPMIIEAAASVINLYLIYIISKGIYELCKERGLREYEKSIESRFKFYFIVSLITIFYIPFSINLPSDFSMFMIVVLIIRLFAVLFIAGAFRKGKMYLNT
;
A
#
# COMPACT_ATOMS: atom_id res chain seq x y z
N MET A 1 -11.04 -4.64 -21.67
CA MET A 1 -11.86 -4.49 -20.44
C MET A 1 -10.97 -4.49 -19.19
N TYR A 2 -10.13 -5.50 -19.02
CA TYR A 2 -9.29 -5.69 -17.83
C TYR A 2 -8.16 -4.66 -17.65
N GLU A 3 -7.70 -4.04 -18.73
CA GLU A 3 -6.83 -2.86 -18.70
C GLU A 3 -7.30 -1.78 -17.70
N SER A 4 -8.60 -1.49 -17.67
CA SER A 4 -9.16 -0.49 -16.76
C SER A 4 -9.01 -0.91 -15.29
N GLY A 5 -9.04 -2.22 -15.00
CA GLY A 5 -8.82 -2.78 -13.67
C GLY A 5 -7.39 -2.55 -13.18
N TYR A 6 -6.40 -2.88 -13.99
CA TYR A 6 -4.98 -2.63 -13.67
C TYR A 6 -4.67 -1.13 -13.52
N ASN A 7 -5.25 -0.28 -14.38
CA ASN A 7 -5.11 1.17 -14.25
C ASN A 7 -5.70 1.69 -12.92
N LYS A 8 -6.87 1.20 -12.51
CA LYS A 8 -7.48 1.58 -11.23
C LYS A 8 -6.62 1.15 -10.04
N ILE A 9 -6.06 -0.07 -10.05
CA ILE A 9 -5.12 -0.50 -9.01
C ILE A 9 -3.90 0.41 -8.97
N PHE A 10 -3.31 0.72 -10.12
CA PHE A 10 -2.14 1.60 -10.21
C PHE A 10 -2.45 3.00 -9.67
N ILE A 11 -3.57 3.62 -10.10
CA ILE A 11 -4.00 4.93 -9.61
C ILE A 11 -4.24 4.87 -8.11
N GLY A 12 -4.93 3.85 -7.62
CA GLY A 12 -5.21 3.71 -6.19
C GLY A 12 -3.93 3.62 -5.34
N MET A 13 -2.90 2.96 -5.85
CA MET A 13 -1.60 2.95 -5.19
C MET A 13 -0.89 4.31 -5.23
N LEU A 14 -1.03 5.10 -6.30
CA LEU A 14 -0.48 6.46 -6.31
C LEU A 14 -1.16 7.34 -5.25
N PHE A 15 -2.47 7.19 -5.06
CA PHE A 15 -3.19 7.90 -3.99
C PHE A 15 -2.62 7.58 -2.61
N ILE A 16 -2.36 6.30 -2.32
CA ILE A 16 -1.79 5.85 -1.04
C ILE A 16 -0.33 6.31 -0.84
N ILE A 17 0.43 6.52 -1.92
CA ILE A 17 1.83 6.98 -1.84
C ILE A 17 1.89 8.48 -1.56
N PHE A 18 1.07 9.26 -2.27
CA PHE A 18 1.14 10.71 -2.27
C PHE A 18 0.11 11.30 -1.31
N ASP A 19 0.25 11.05 -0.02
CA ASP A 19 -0.60 11.66 1.00
C ASP A 19 -0.36 13.19 1.04
N LEU A 20 -1.25 13.97 0.42
CA LEU A 20 -1.13 15.42 0.28
C LEU A 20 -2.09 16.14 1.23
N ASN A 21 -1.54 16.70 2.30
CA ASN A 21 -2.28 17.48 3.29
C ASN A 21 -2.20 18.98 2.98
N LEU A 22 -3.34 19.68 2.92
CA LEU A 22 -3.44 21.15 2.90
C LEU A 22 -4.11 21.65 4.18
N GLY A 23 -3.30 22.13 5.12
CA GLY A 23 -3.79 22.59 6.42
C GLY A 23 -4.46 21.43 7.19
N PHE A 24 -5.74 21.57 7.49
CA PHE A 24 -6.53 20.59 8.24
C PHE A 24 -7.17 19.50 7.37
N ILE A 25 -7.08 19.63 6.04
CA ILE A 25 -7.77 18.75 5.10
C ILE A 25 -6.74 17.94 4.33
N ASN A 26 -6.93 16.62 4.33
CA ASN A 26 -6.22 15.72 3.43
C ASN A 26 -6.89 15.76 2.04
N ILE A 27 -6.17 16.22 1.01
CA ILE A 27 -6.67 16.26 -0.38
C ILE A 27 -6.64 14.88 -1.03
N LEU A 28 -5.64 14.07 -0.67
CA LEU A 28 -5.42 12.76 -1.24
C LEU A 28 -5.54 11.66 -0.18
N PRO A 29 -6.71 11.51 0.45
CA PRO A 29 -6.85 10.57 1.55
C PRO A 29 -6.78 9.13 1.05
N ASP A 30 -6.06 8.30 1.81
CA ASP A 30 -5.79 6.89 1.51
C ASP A 30 -7.03 6.07 1.18
N PHE A 31 -8.17 6.37 1.81
CA PHE A 31 -9.42 5.64 1.56
C PHE A 31 -9.84 5.72 0.09
N ILE A 32 -9.58 6.83 -0.60
CA ILE A 32 -9.86 6.99 -2.03
C ILE A 32 -8.96 6.05 -2.83
N GLY A 33 -7.69 5.94 -2.45
CA GLY A 33 -6.75 4.99 -3.04
C GLY A 33 -7.23 3.54 -2.90
N TYR A 34 -7.70 3.16 -1.72
CA TYR A 34 -8.27 1.83 -1.50
C TYR A 34 -9.59 1.59 -2.23
N MET A 35 -10.44 2.61 -2.42
CA MET A 35 -11.63 2.53 -3.26
C MET A 35 -11.27 2.24 -4.74
N PHE A 36 -10.24 2.91 -5.26
CA PHE A 36 -9.73 2.63 -6.61
C PHE A 36 -9.21 1.20 -6.73
N ILE A 37 -8.45 0.71 -5.75
CA ILE A 37 -7.98 -0.68 -5.73
C ILE A 37 -9.17 -1.64 -5.70
N TYR A 38 -10.16 -1.44 -4.84
CA TYR A 38 -11.37 -2.26 -4.76
C TYR A 38 -12.11 -2.32 -6.11
N ALA A 39 -12.29 -1.17 -6.77
CA ALA A 39 -12.92 -1.09 -8.08
C ALA A 39 -12.10 -1.83 -9.15
N GLY A 40 -10.77 -1.70 -9.11
CA GLY A 40 -9.87 -2.41 -10.01
C GLY A 40 -9.93 -3.94 -9.83
N LEU A 41 -9.94 -4.41 -8.59
CA LEU A 41 -10.08 -5.84 -8.28
C LEU A 41 -11.43 -6.41 -8.70
N SER A 42 -12.51 -5.62 -8.57
CA SER A 42 -13.84 -6.01 -9.02
C SER A 42 -13.88 -6.25 -10.54
N ILE A 43 -13.16 -5.44 -11.32
CA ILE A 43 -13.03 -5.62 -12.78
C ILE A 43 -12.17 -6.85 -13.12
N LEU A 44 -11.12 -7.11 -12.34
CA LEU A 44 -10.19 -8.22 -12.59
C LEU A 44 -10.67 -9.56 -12.02
N THR A 45 -11.69 -9.58 -11.16
CA THR A 45 -12.25 -10.77 -10.53
C THR A 45 -12.47 -11.94 -11.51
N PRO A 46 -13.02 -11.74 -12.73
CA PRO A 46 -13.22 -12.83 -13.68
C PRO A 46 -11.92 -13.49 -14.19
N GLN A 47 -10.77 -12.81 -14.10
CA GLN A 47 -9.49 -13.37 -14.55
C GLN A 47 -8.92 -14.37 -13.54
N ASN A 48 -9.06 -14.10 -12.24
CA ASN A 48 -8.43 -14.93 -11.22
C ASN A 48 -9.09 -14.75 -9.85
N LYS A 49 -9.36 -15.86 -9.16
CA LYS A 49 -9.95 -15.92 -7.81
C LYS A 49 -9.19 -15.13 -6.74
N PHE A 50 -7.89 -14.88 -6.93
CA PHE A 50 -7.14 -14.05 -5.99
C PHE A 50 -7.65 -12.61 -6.00
N PHE A 51 -8.06 -12.05 -7.15
CA PHE A 51 -8.59 -10.68 -7.19
C PHE A 51 -9.91 -10.54 -6.42
N GLU A 52 -10.74 -11.58 -6.42
CA GLU A 52 -11.94 -11.64 -5.57
C GLU A 52 -11.58 -11.57 -4.08
N LYS A 53 -10.60 -12.37 -3.65
CA LYS A 53 -10.12 -12.39 -2.25
C LYS A 53 -9.57 -11.03 -1.81
N GLY A 54 -9.03 -10.23 -2.74
CA GLY A 54 -8.46 -8.91 -2.44
C GLY A 54 -9.51 -7.84 -2.17
N LYS A 55 -10.77 -8.06 -2.55
CA LYS A 55 -11.84 -7.08 -2.35
C LYS A 55 -12.12 -6.81 -0.88
N MET A 56 -12.14 -7.86 -0.05
CA MET A 56 -12.44 -7.72 1.39
C MET A 56 -11.36 -6.93 2.13
N PRO A 57 -10.05 -7.25 2.00
CA PRO A 57 -8.98 -6.41 2.57
C PRO A 57 -9.02 -4.96 2.09
N ALA A 58 -9.28 -4.72 0.80
CA ALA A 58 -9.39 -3.36 0.27
C ALA A 58 -10.56 -2.60 0.92
N LEU A 59 -11.72 -3.24 1.09
CA LEU A 59 -12.88 -2.63 1.76
C LEU A 59 -12.59 -2.31 3.23
N ILE A 60 -11.93 -3.23 3.96
CA ILE A 60 -11.53 -2.99 5.35
C ILE A 60 -10.59 -1.77 5.43
N LEU A 61 -9.63 -1.66 4.50
CA LEU A 61 -8.72 -0.53 4.46
C LEU A 61 -9.41 0.80 4.17
N VAL A 62 -10.44 0.82 3.30
CA VAL A 62 -11.29 2.02 3.12
C VAL A 62 -11.88 2.48 4.46
N LEU A 63 -12.41 1.55 5.27
CA LEU A 63 -13.02 1.88 6.55
C LEU A 63 -11.99 2.34 7.58
N LEU A 64 -10.85 1.65 7.67
CA LEU A 64 -9.78 1.98 8.62
C LEU A 64 -9.14 3.34 8.34
N THR A 65 -9.03 3.70 7.05
CA THR A 65 -8.37 4.96 6.64
C THR A 65 -9.33 6.12 6.45
N ILE A 66 -10.65 5.94 6.63
CA ILE A 66 -11.63 7.03 6.51
C ILE A 66 -11.34 8.18 7.49
N LYS A 67 -10.73 7.88 8.64
CA LYS A 67 -10.37 8.87 9.65
C LYS A 67 -9.21 9.77 9.23
N SER A 68 -8.44 9.42 8.19
CA SER A 68 -7.32 10.23 7.70
C SER A 68 -7.73 11.51 6.96
N ILE A 69 -9.04 11.73 6.77
CA ILE A 69 -9.60 12.95 6.12
C ILE A 69 -9.30 14.21 6.93
N ILE A 70 -9.39 14.12 8.26
CA ILE A 70 -9.21 15.25 9.16
C ILE A 70 -7.79 15.18 9.70
N HIS A 71 -6.94 16.08 9.19
CA HIS A 71 -5.60 16.28 9.72
C HIS A 71 -5.65 17.31 10.85
N TYR A 72 -5.18 16.94 12.04
CA TYR A 72 -5.01 17.89 13.14
C TYR A 72 -3.55 18.39 13.10
N PRO A 73 -3.29 19.67 12.74
CA PRO A 73 -1.94 20.21 12.55
C PRO A 73 -1.15 20.42 13.86
N ASN A 74 -1.61 19.85 14.98
CA ASN A 74 -0.93 20.00 16.27
C ASN A 74 0.34 19.15 16.41
N ASN A 75 0.72 18.35 15.42
CA ASN A 75 2.01 17.65 15.41
C ASN A 75 3.02 18.44 14.55
N ASN A 76 3.28 19.68 14.93
CA ASN A 76 4.37 20.45 14.36
C ASN A 76 5.69 19.97 14.97
N ILE A 77 6.34 19.03 14.27
CA ILE A 77 7.69 18.51 14.61
C ILE A 77 8.71 19.66 14.77
N LEU A 78 8.49 20.79 14.08
CA LEU A 78 9.32 22.00 14.13
C LEU A 78 9.17 22.82 15.43
N LEU A 79 8.07 22.66 16.17
CA LEU A 79 7.77 23.41 17.40
C LEU A 79 8.02 22.59 18.68
N GLY A 80 8.51 21.35 18.56
CA GLY A 80 8.89 20.53 19.72
C GLY A 80 7.71 20.00 20.55
N GLU A 81 6.47 20.25 20.13
CA GLU A 81 5.28 19.73 20.79
C GLU A 81 4.98 18.31 20.30
N ILE A 82 5.56 17.32 21.01
CA ILE A 82 5.15 15.92 20.90
C ILE A 82 4.13 15.69 22.02
N HIS A 83 2.86 15.88 21.71
CA HIS A 83 1.78 15.53 22.64
C HIS A 83 0.84 14.48 22.04
N ASP A 84 0.65 13.43 22.84
CA ASP A 84 -0.25 12.28 22.68
C ASP A 84 0.17 11.16 21.71
N ILE A 85 1.17 10.35 22.14
CA ILE A 85 1.31 8.96 21.68
C ILE A 85 0.08 8.19 22.15
N ARG A 86 -1.00 8.22 21.38
CA ARG A 86 -2.20 7.44 21.66
C ARG A 86 -2.00 6.03 21.13
N LEU A 87 -1.99 5.06 22.04
CA LEU A 87 -1.84 3.64 21.72
C LEU A 87 -2.87 3.16 20.68
N ILE A 88 -4.10 3.70 20.71
CA ILE A 88 -5.19 3.28 19.82
C ILE A 88 -4.88 3.60 18.34
N PRO A 89 -4.57 4.84 17.92
CA PRO A 89 -4.08 5.15 16.58
C PRO A 89 -2.92 4.27 16.11
N MET A 90 -1.92 4.03 16.97
CA MET A 90 -0.77 3.18 16.60
C MET A 90 -1.18 1.74 16.28
N ILE A 91 -2.10 1.16 17.07
CA ILE A 91 -2.63 -0.19 16.83
C ILE A 91 -3.42 -0.22 15.51
N ILE A 92 -4.22 0.81 15.24
CA ILE A 92 -4.99 0.93 13.99
C ILE A 92 -4.05 1.02 12.78
N GLU A 93 -3.00 1.83 12.85
CA GLU A 93 -1.99 1.97 11.78
C GLU A 93 -1.21 0.69 11.54
N ALA A 94 -0.82 -0.02 12.62
CA ALA A 94 -0.14 -1.31 12.52
C ALA A 94 -1.06 -2.36 11.86
N ALA A 95 -2.33 -2.42 12.28
CA ALA A 95 -3.32 -3.31 11.69
C ALA A 95 -3.56 -2.99 10.20
N ALA A 96 -3.73 -1.70 9.86
CA ALA A 96 -3.87 -1.25 8.48
C ALA A 96 -2.65 -1.63 7.63
N SER A 97 -1.43 -1.47 8.17
CA SER A 97 -0.19 -1.84 7.47
C SER A 97 -0.12 -3.34 7.18
N VAL A 98 -0.52 -4.19 8.13
CA VAL A 98 -0.59 -5.66 7.94
C VAL A 98 -1.63 -6.03 6.88
N ILE A 99 -2.83 -5.44 6.93
CA ILE A 99 -3.90 -5.69 5.97
C ILE A 99 -3.47 -5.21 4.57
N ASN A 100 -2.79 -4.07 4.48
CA ASN A 100 -2.25 -3.56 3.23
C ASN A 100 -1.17 -4.48 2.65
N LEU A 101 -0.25 -5.01 3.47
CA LEU A 101 0.72 -6.00 3.03
C LEU A 101 0.04 -7.25 2.47
N TYR A 102 -1.00 -7.73 3.15
CA TYR A 102 -1.81 -8.86 2.68
C TYR A 102 -2.55 -8.56 1.36
N LEU A 103 -3.10 -7.35 1.21
CA LEU A 103 -3.73 -6.91 -0.03
C LEU A 103 -2.73 -6.93 -1.19
N ILE A 104 -1.55 -6.34 -1.03
CA ILE A 104 -0.51 -6.33 -2.06
C ILE A 104 -0.03 -7.75 -2.38
N TYR A 105 0.08 -8.63 -1.39
CA TYR A 105 0.32 -10.06 -1.61
C TYR A 105 -0.73 -10.70 -2.52
N ILE A 106 -2.02 -10.49 -2.23
CA ILE A 106 -3.12 -11.05 -3.04
C ILE A 106 -3.03 -10.56 -4.49
N ILE A 107 -2.84 -9.25 -4.70
CA ILE A 107 -2.76 -8.67 -6.06
C ILE A 107 -1.57 -9.28 -6.80
N SER A 108 -0.42 -9.35 -6.15
CA SER A 108 0.79 -9.92 -6.71
C SER A 108 0.61 -11.39 -7.05
N LYS A 109 -0.07 -12.16 -6.19
CA LYS A 109 -0.35 -13.57 -6.40
C LYS A 109 -1.33 -13.81 -7.56
N GLY A 110 -2.37 -12.97 -7.70
CA GLY A 110 -3.28 -13.04 -8.84
C GLY A 110 -2.55 -12.80 -10.17
N ILE A 111 -1.66 -11.81 -10.23
CA ILE A 111 -0.83 -11.55 -11.42
C ILE A 111 0.14 -12.69 -11.66
N TYR A 112 0.81 -13.20 -10.61
CA TYR A 112 1.73 -14.33 -10.70
C TYR A 112 1.08 -15.58 -11.31
N GLU A 113 -0.10 -15.98 -10.83
CA GLU A 113 -0.82 -17.15 -11.36
C GLU A 113 -1.21 -16.95 -12.83
N LEU A 114 -1.69 -15.76 -13.20
CA LEU A 114 -2.00 -15.45 -14.60
C LEU A 114 -0.76 -15.50 -15.50
N CYS A 115 0.38 -15.00 -15.03
CA CYS A 115 1.64 -15.10 -15.77
C CYS A 115 2.05 -16.56 -15.97
N LYS A 116 1.92 -17.37 -14.91
CA LYS A 116 2.25 -18.79 -14.93
C LYS A 116 1.35 -19.56 -15.91
N GLU A 117 0.04 -19.34 -15.86
CA GLU A 117 -0.95 -19.95 -16.76
C GLU A 117 -0.69 -19.59 -18.23
N ARG A 118 -0.20 -18.37 -18.51
CA ARG A 118 0.08 -17.86 -19.86
C ARG A 118 1.53 -18.10 -20.30
N GLY A 119 2.36 -18.77 -19.50
CA GLY A 119 3.76 -19.04 -19.83
C GLY A 119 4.68 -17.80 -19.85
N LEU A 120 4.26 -16.69 -19.24
CA LEU A 120 4.98 -15.42 -19.22
C LEU A 120 6.09 -15.40 -18.14
N ARG A 121 7.07 -16.31 -18.27
CA ARG A 121 8.09 -16.60 -17.25
C ARG A 121 8.90 -15.38 -16.79
N GLU A 122 9.26 -14.48 -17.71
CA GLU A 122 10.02 -13.28 -17.36
C GLU A 122 9.21 -12.33 -16.47
N TYR A 123 7.94 -12.14 -16.81
CA TYR A 123 7.06 -11.26 -16.06
C TYR A 123 6.60 -11.88 -14.74
N GLU A 124 6.40 -13.21 -14.70
CA GLU A 124 6.22 -14.00 -13.48
C GLU A 124 7.35 -13.74 -12.47
N LYS A 125 8.61 -13.94 -12.89
CA LYS A 125 9.79 -13.69 -12.05
C LYS A 125 9.90 -12.23 -11.62
N SER A 126 9.56 -11.29 -12.52
CA SER A 126 9.56 -9.87 -12.19
C SER A 126 8.53 -9.52 -11.12
N ILE A 127 7.35 -10.14 -11.09
CA ILE A 127 6.36 -9.91 -10.03
C ILE A 127 6.86 -10.47 -8.71
N GLU A 128 7.40 -11.69 -8.73
CA GLU A 128 7.88 -12.34 -7.52
C GLU A 128 9.00 -11.55 -6.85
N SER A 129 9.99 -11.07 -7.61
CA SER A 129 11.12 -10.30 -7.08
C SER A 129 10.69 -8.95 -6.51
N ARG A 130 9.81 -8.22 -7.21
CA ARG A 130 9.27 -6.93 -6.75
C ARG A 130 8.41 -7.09 -5.50
N PHE A 131 7.59 -8.14 -5.43
CA PHE A 131 6.81 -8.43 -4.24
C PHE A 131 7.71 -8.79 -3.05
N LYS A 132 8.74 -9.63 -3.24
CA LYS A 132 9.72 -9.96 -2.19
C LYS A 132 10.40 -8.71 -1.64
N PHE A 133 10.84 -7.81 -2.52
CA PHE A 133 11.43 -6.54 -2.10
C PHE A 133 10.45 -5.68 -1.28
N TYR A 134 9.22 -5.51 -1.78
CA TYR A 134 8.16 -4.81 -1.04
C TYR A 134 7.86 -5.45 0.31
N PHE A 135 7.80 -6.78 0.37
CA PHE A 135 7.49 -7.54 1.58
C PHE A 135 8.54 -7.32 2.67
N ILE A 136 9.84 -7.46 2.33
CA ILE A 136 10.94 -7.26 3.28
C ILE A 136 10.92 -5.84 3.84
N VAL A 137 10.79 -4.84 2.97
CA VAL A 137 10.76 -3.43 3.40
C VAL A 137 9.52 -3.13 4.25
N SER A 138 8.37 -3.69 3.88
CA SER A 138 7.12 -3.54 4.65
C SER A 138 7.21 -4.16 6.04
N LEU A 139 7.83 -5.34 6.17
CA LEU A 139 8.05 -5.96 7.48
C LEU A 139 8.90 -5.07 8.38
N ILE A 140 10.01 -4.53 7.87
CA ILE A 140 10.86 -3.60 8.64
C ILE A 140 10.03 -2.43 9.18
N THR A 141 9.19 -1.83 8.35
CA THR A 141 8.32 -0.72 8.80
C THR A 141 7.25 -1.13 9.80
N ILE A 142 6.61 -2.29 9.62
CA ILE A 142 5.58 -2.79 10.54
C ILE A 142 6.18 -3.09 11.91
N PHE A 143 7.36 -3.70 11.95
CA PHE A 143 8.06 -3.97 13.21
C PHE A 143 8.53 -2.68 13.88
N TYR A 144 8.94 -1.67 13.13
CA TYR A 144 9.39 -0.42 13.73
C TYR A 144 8.30 0.27 14.58
N ILE A 145 7.03 0.26 14.14
CA ILE A 145 5.92 0.97 14.81
C ILE A 145 5.87 0.71 16.33
N PRO A 146 5.75 -0.55 16.82
CA PRO A 146 5.69 -0.81 18.26
C PRO A 146 7.02 -0.54 18.99
N PHE A 147 8.17 -0.71 18.33
CA PHE A 147 9.47 -0.47 18.96
C PHE A 147 9.85 1.01 19.02
N SER A 148 9.23 1.85 18.20
CA SER A 148 9.52 3.30 18.11
C SER A 148 9.41 4.02 19.45
N ILE A 149 8.53 3.57 20.35
CA ILE A 149 8.34 4.14 21.69
C ILE A 149 9.58 3.98 22.58
N ASN A 150 10.37 2.92 22.35
CA ASN A 150 11.52 2.56 23.19
C ASN A 150 12.87 2.89 22.53
N LEU A 151 12.87 3.43 21.30
CA LEU A 151 14.09 3.69 20.56
C LEU A 151 14.63 5.11 20.81
N PRO A 152 15.96 5.29 20.92
CA PRO A 152 16.58 6.62 20.99
C PRO A 152 16.23 7.48 19.77
N SER A 153 16.25 8.80 19.93
CA SER A 153 15.99 9.77 18.85
C SER A 153 16.87 9.58 17.62
N ASP A 154 18.09 9.08 17.78
CA ASP A 154 19.05 8.85 16.69
C ASP A 154 18.56 7.79 15.68
N PHE A 155 17.64 6.91 16.09
CA PHE A 155 17.00 5.94 15.18
C PHE A 155 16.03 6.58 14.20
N SER A 156 15.62 7.85 14.40
CA SER A 156 14.77 8.57 13.46
C SER A 156 15.43 8.75 12.09
N MET A 157 16.75 9.00 12.04
CA MET A 157 17.50 9.16 10.79
C MET A 157 17.56 7.85 10.00
N PHE A 158 17.74 6.72 10.69
CA PHE A 158 17.65 5.39 10.08
C PHE A 158 16.28 5.16 9.45
N MET A 159 15.20 5.59 10.11
CA MET A 159 13.85 5.44 9.57
C MET A 159 13.57 6.30 8.35
N ILE A 160 14.13 7.52 8.27
CA ILE A 160 14.02 8.33 7.04
C ILE A 160 14.57 7.54 5.85
N VAL A 161 15.72 6.88 6.01
CA VAL A 161 16.31 6.03 4.97
C VAL A 161 15.40 4.86 4.62
N VAL A 162 14.84 4.17 5.62
CA VAL A 162 13.88 3.06 5.39
C VAL A 162 12.62 3.55 4.65
N LEU A 163 12.10 4.73 4.98
CA LEU A 163 10.92 5.31 4.31
C LEU A 163 11.21 5.66 2.84
N ILE A 164 12.41 6.17 2.54
CA ILE A 164 12.83 6.38 1.15
C ILE A 164 12.91 5.05 0.39
N ILE A 165 13.51 4.01 1.00
CA ILE A 165 13.56 2.66 0.39
C ILE A 165 12.14 2.11 0.18
N ARG A 166 11.23 2.33 1.14
CA ARG A 166 9.82 1.95 1.03
C ARG A 166 9.14 2.64 -0.13
N LEU A 167 9.37 3.93 -0.35
CA LEU A 167 8.83 4.66 -1.50
C LEU A 167 9.22 3.98 -2.81
N PHE A 168 10.51 3.64 -2.99
CA PHE A 168 10.98 2.91 -4.17
C PHE A 168 10.34 1.52 -4.29
N ALA A 169 10.21 0.79 -3.18
CA ALA A 169 9.56 -0.52 -3.18
C ALA A 169 8.10 -0.44 -3.64
N VAL A 170 7.35 0.56 -3.16
CA VAL A 170 5.96 0.78 -3.59
C VAL A 170 5.90 1.17 -5.07
N LEU A 171 6.76 2.08 -5.54
CA LEU A 171 6.80 2.47 -6.96
C LEU A 171 7.16 1.30 -7.88
N PHE A 172 8.07 0.42 -7.46
CA PHE A 172 8.44 -0.76 -8.23
C PHE A 172 7.29 -1.76 -8.34
N ILE A 173 6.58 -2.06 -7.25
CA ILE A 173 5.42 -2.94 -7.31
C ILE A 173 4.25 -2.29 -8.06
N ALA A 174 4.06 -0.96 -7.95
CA ALA A 174 3.08 -0.18 -8.71
C ALA A 174 3.31 -0.30 -10.22
N GLY A 175 4.55 -0.05 -10.64
CA GLY A 175 4.96 -0.18 -12.03
C GLY A 175 4.78 -1.60 -12.55
N ALA A 176 4.94 -2.61 -11.69
CA ALA A 176 4.62 -3.98 -12.01
C ALA A 176 3.13 -4.15 -12.29
N PHE A 177 2.25 -3.74 -11.38
CA PHE A 177 0.79 -3.86 -11.58
C PHE A 177 0.31 -3.11 -12.83
N ARG A 178 0.89 -1.95 -13.12
CA ARG A 178 0.63 -1.21 -14.37
C ARG A 178 1.06 -1.99 -15.61
N LYS A 179 2.21 -2.69 -15.58
CA LYS A 179 2.63 -3.57 -16.68
C LYS A 179 1.68 -4.76 -16.88
N GLY A 180 0.93 -5.17 -15.85
CA GLY A 180 -0.11 -6.20 -15.96
C GLY A 180 -1.11 -5.91 -17.08
N LYS A 181 -1.46 -4.63 -17.29
CA LYS A 181 -2.26 -4.18 -18.44
C LYS A 181 -1.68 -4.58 -19.80
N MET A 182 -0.36 -4.58 -19.98
CA MET A 182 0.25 -4.87 -21.28
C MET A 182 0.30 -6.37 -21.54
N TYR A 183 0.62 -7.15 -20.52
CA TYR A 183 0.85 -8.59 -20.66
C TYR A 183 -0.42 -9.45 -20.46
N LEU A 184 -1.43 -8.94 -19.74
CA LEU A 184 -2.56 -9.73 -19.25
C LEU A 184 -3.94 -9.23 -19.72
N ASN A 185 -4.01 -8.34 -20.72
CA ASN A 185 -5.26 -7.72 -21.19
C ASN A 185 -6.07 -8.55 -22.20
N THR A 186 -5.66 -9.77 -22.49
CA THR A 186 -6.52 -10.80 -23.10
C THR A 186 -7.37 -11.47 -22.03
#